data_AF-A0A024UCU1-F1
#
_entry.id   AF-A0A024UCU1-F1
#
_cell.length_a   1.000
_cell.length_b   1.000
_cell.length_c   1.000
_cell.angle_alpha   90.00
_cell.angle_beta   90.00
_cell.angle_gamma   90.00
#
_symmetry.space_group_name_H-M   'P 1'
#
loop_
_entity.id
_entity.type
_entity.pdbx_description
1 polymer ?
#
loop_
_entity_poly.entity_id
_entity_poly.type
_entity_poly.pdbx_seq_one_letter_code
_entity_poly.pdbx_strand_id
1 'polypeptide(L)'
;MDRFVHPIGAATDDSTFASKPNGRMRQTRIEHGYKVEVVEEIVQLAQVMDMSEEKELPLLLHELDGRFISLELLEQTDIGKALVRLYRRTDSDTTREQARQMLRKWKRTAVDGLRRRNKRVETFGRNMAH
;
A
#
# COMPACT_ATOMS: atom_id res chain seq x y z
N MET A 1 4.15 -2.69 58.42
CA MET A 1 5.49 -2.06 58.30
C MET A 1 5.97 -2.27 56.89
N ASP A 2 5.64 -1.27 56.08
CA ASP A 2 5.97 -1.04 54.68
C ASP A 2 7.45 -1.24 54.32
N ARG A 3 7.70 -1.61 53.06
CA ARG A 3 8.74 -0.94 52.26
C ARG A 3 8.49 -1.09 50.75
N PHE A 4 8.03 0.02 50.19
CA PHE A 4 7.93 0.33 48.77
C PHE A 4 9.31 0.49 48.09
N VAL A 5 9.45 -0.11 46.90
CA VAL A 5 9.76 0.49 45.57
C VAL A 5 10.87 1.57 45.43
N HIS A 6 11.95 1.23 44.66
CA HIS A 6 12.82 1.98 43.68
C HIS A 6 13.38 3.38 44.05
N PRO A 7 14.42 3.99 43.39
CA PRO A 7 15.03 3.72 42.07
C PRO A 7 16.58 3.79 42.01
N ILE A 8 17.19 3.38 40.88
CA ILE A 8 18.56 3.78 40.53
C ILE A 8 18.50 4.60 39.24
N GLY A 9 18.88 5.87 39.37
CA GLY A 9 18.96 6.85 38.30
C GLY A 9 20.27 6.79 37.52
N ALA A 10 20.12 6.99 36.21
CA ALA A 10 20.91 7.79 35.28
C ALA A 10 22.40 8.07 35.55
N ALA A 11 23.23 7.69 34.57
CA ALA A 11 24.28 8.55 34.05
C ALA A 11 24.42 8.32 32.53
N THR A 12 24.13 9.37 31.78
CA THR A 12 24.40 9.57 30.36
C THR A 12 25.87 9.95 30.18
N ASP A 13 26.57 9.37 29.20
CA ASP A 13 27.46 10.18 28.36
C ASP A 13 27.69 9.55 26.98
N ASP A 14 28.02 10.45 26.08
CA ASP A 14 27.89 10.48 24.63
C ASP A 14 28.93 9.63 23.86
N SER A 15 28.47 9.01 22.78
CA SER A 15 29.32 8.56 21.66
C SER A 15 28.45 8.32 20.44
N THR A 16 28.35 9.38 19.65
CA THR A 16 27.78 9.48 18.32
C THR A 16 28.33 8.43 17.34
N PHE A 17 27.65 7.28 17.25
CA PHE A 17 27.70 6.43 16.06
C PHE A 17 26.48 6.72 15.20
N ALA A 18 26.70 7.47 14.12
CA ALA A 18 25.78 7.59 12.99
C ALA A 18 25.56 6.20 12.36
N SER A 19 24.70 5.40 12.99
CA SER A 19 24.25 4.13 12.45
C SER A 19 23.26 4.43 11.34
N LYS A 20 23.72 4.25 10.10
CA LYS A 20 22.89 4.17 8.88
C LYS A 20 21.59 3.43 9.21
N PRO A 21 20.40 3.90 8.77
CA PRO A 21 19.18 3.14 8.93
C PRO A 21 19.32 1.86 8.11
N ASN A 22 19.76 0.79 8.77
CA ASN A 22 19.79 -0.55 8.24
C ASN A 22 18.36 -0.82 7.78
N GLY A 23 18.20 -1.04 6.47
CA GLY A 23 16.95 -1.37 5.82
C GLY A 23 16.42 -2.68 6.40
N ARG A 24 15.77 -2.57 7.55
CA ARG A 24 15.04 -3.67 8.17
C ARG A 24 13.83 -3.84 7.28
N MET A 25 14.01 -4.72 6.31
CA MET A 25 12.99 -5.21 5.39
C MET A 25 11.73 -5.46 6.22
N ARG A 26 10.73 -4.58 6.09
CA ARG A 26 9.40 -4.83 6.64
C ARG A 26 8.88 -6.03 5.87
N GLN A 27 9.13 -7.21 6.40
CA GLN A 27 8.53 -8.43 5.95
C GLN A 27 7.02 -8.21 6.00
N THR A 28 6.35 -8.26 4.85
CA THR A 28 4.90 -8.33 4.81
C THR A 28 4.52 -9.66 5.46
N ARG A 29 4.12 -9.60 6.74
CA ARG A 29 3.57 -10.75 7.46
C ARG A 29 2.25 -11.10 6.80
N ILE A 30 2.16 -12.28 6.21
CA ILE A 30 0.87 -12.86 5.81
C ILE A 30 0.28 -13.41 7.11
N GLU A 31 -0.41 -12.56 7.84
CA GLU A 31 -1.32 -13.03 8.89
C GLU A 31 -2.57 -13.53 8.16
N HIS A 32 -2.83 -14.83 8.20
CA HIS A 32 -4.12 -15.51 7.95
C HIS A 32 -4.90 -15.14 6.66
N GLY A 33 -6.09 -15.69 6.44
CA GLY A 33 -6.88 -15.66 5.20
C GLY A 33 -7.30 -14.27 4.63
N TYR A 34 -6.79 -13.18 5.18
CA TYR A 34 -7.10 -11.78 4.84
C TYR A 34 -6.76 -11.38 3.40
N LYS A 35 -5.94 -12.15 2.68
CA LYS A 35 -5.62 -11.79 1.27
C LYS A 35 -6.87 -11.83 0.38
N VAL A 36 -7.82 -12.73 0.66
CA VAL A 36 -9.09 -12.80 -0.07
C VAL A 36 -10.00 -11.64 0.32
N GLU A 37 -10.12 -11.35 1.62
CA GLU A 37 -10.94 -10.25 2.14
C GLU A 37 -10.49 -8.89 1.56
N VAL A 38 -9.18 -8.61 1.51
CA VAL A 38 -8.65 -7.36 0.92
C VAL A 38 -8.97 -7.25 -0.58
N VAL A 39 -8.95 -8.36 -1.33
CA VAL A 39 -9.32 -8.37 -2.76
C VAL A 39 -10.81 -8.06 -2.91
N GLU A 40 -11.67 -8.76 -2.17
CA GLU A 40 -13.13 -8.60 -2.23
C GLU A 40 -13.55 -7.18 -1.85
N GLU A 41 -13.01 -6.62 -0.76
CA GLU A 41 -13.33 -5.26 -0.36
C GLU A 41 -12.89 -4.22 -1.40
N ILE A 42 -11.74 -4.40 -2.05
CA ILE A 42 -11.29 -3.50 -3.12
C ILE A 42 -12.20 -3.60 -4.34
N VAL A 43 -12.64 -4.82 -4.70
CA VAL A 43 -13.60 -5.03 -5.80
C VAL A 43 -14.95 -4.37 -5.47
N GLN A 44 -15.44 -4.57 -4.25
CA GLN A 44 -16.68 -3.94 -3.78
C GLN A 44 -16.55 -2.40 -3.81
N LEU A 45 -15.45 -1.85 -3.31
CA LEU A 45 -15.19 -0.42 -3.33
C LEU A 45 -15.13 0.13 -4.77
N ALA A 46 -14.51 -0.61 -5.70
CA ALA A 46 -14.50 -0.27 -7.12
C ALA A 46 -15.92 -0.18 -7.69
N GLN A 47 -16.76 -1.16 -7.36
CA GLN A 47 -18.13 -1.24 -7.84
C GLN A 47 -19.01 -0.13 -7.26
N VAL A 48 -18.88 0.14 -5.95
CA VAL A 48 -19.57 1.25 -5.28
C VAL A 48 -19.17 2.57 -5.93
N MET A 49 -17.87 2.81 -6.16
CA MET A 49 -17.40 4.02 -6.83
C MET A 49 -17.93 4.19 -8.26
N ASP A 50 -18.11 3.10 -9.01
CA ASP A 50 -18.68 3.15 -10.36
C ASP A 50 -20.19 3.49 -10.33
N MET A 51 -20.90 3.14 -9.25
CA MET A 51 -22.35 3.37 -9.09
C MET A 51 -22.71 4.64 -8.31
N SER A 52 -21.77 5.18 -7.51
CA SER A 52 -22.01 6.33 -6.64
C SER A 52 -22.18 7.64 -7.38
N GLU A 53 -22.90 8.56 -6.73
CA GLU A 53 -23.06 9.93 -7.18
C GLU A 53 -21.78 10.75 -6.97
N GLU A 54 -21.62 11.81 -7.77
CA GLU A 54 -20.43 12.67 -7.77
C GLU A 54 -20.05 13.21 -6.38
N LYS A 55 -21.05 13.48 -5.53
CA LYS A 55 -20.90 14.00 -4.16
C LYS A 55 -20.24 13.01 -3.19
N GLU A 56 -20.33 11.71 -3.46
CA GLU A 56 -19.83 10.64 -2.60
C GLU A 56 -18.39 10.24 -2.97
N LEU A 57 -17.99 10.50 -4.23
CA LEU A 57 -16.69 10.11 -4.76
C LEU A 57 -15.49 10.59 -3.96
N PRO A 58 -15.45 11.82 -3.39
CA PRO A 58 -14.30 12.26 -2.61
C PRO A 58 -14.05 11.40 -1.37
N LEU A 59 -15.13 10.95 -0.71
CA LEU A 59 -15.02 10.08 0.47
C LEU A 59 -14.50 8.69 0.08
N LEU A 60 -15.05 8.12 -0.99
CA LEU A 60 -14.65 6.80 -1.49
C LEU A 60 -13.20 6.79 -1.99
N LEU A 61 -12.77 7.85 -2.68
CA LEU A 61 -11.37 8.02 -3.10
C LEU A 61 -10.42 8.15 -1.91
N HIS A 62 -10.84 8.85 -0.86
CA HIS A 62 -10.06 8.96 0.37
C HIS A 62 -9.89 7.59 1.05
N GLU A 63 -10.97 6.81 1.16
CA GLU A 63 -10.92 5.46 1.69
C GLU A 63 -9.98 4.57 0.85
N LEU A 64 -10.09 4.64 -0.48
CA LEU A 64 -9.27 3.86 -1.40
C LEU A 64 -7.78 4.23 -1.31
N ASP A 65 -7.43 5.51 -1.11
CA ASP A 65 -6.03 5.93 -0.98
C ASP A 65 -5.37 5.45 0.33
N GLY A 66 -6.18 5.25 1.38
CA GLY A 66 -5.76 4.65 2.65
C GLY A 66 -5.42 3.16 2.54
N ARG A 67 -5.88 2.48 1.48
CA ARG A 67 -5.63 1.05 1.25
C ARG A 67 -4.27 0.83 0.60
N PHE A 68 -3.57 -0.22 1.04
CA PHE A 68 -2.35 -0.66 0.39
C PHE A 68 -2.67 -1.44 -0.89
N ILE A 69 -2.28 -0.89 -2.05
CA ILE A 69 -2.52 -1.49 -3.36
C ILE A 69 -1.19 -2.01 -3.93
N SER A 70 -1.02 -3.33 -3.99
CA SER A 70 0.15 -4.00 -4.58
C SER A 70 -0.01 -4.24 -6.08
N LEU A 71 1.05 -4.71 -6.74
CA LEU A 71 0.96 -5.16 -8.14
C LEU A 71 -0.08 -6.30 -8.30
N GLU A 72 -0.06 -7.28 -7.40
CA GLU A 72 -0.99 -8.41 -7.42
C GLU A 72 -2.45 -7.95 -7.26
N LEU A 73 -2.72 -6.97 -6.39
CA LEU A 73 -4.06 -6.41 -6.24
C LEU A 73 -4.51 -5.65 -7.48
N LEU A 74 -3.62 -4.89 -8.12
CA LEU A 74 -3.92 -4.21 -9.39
C LEU A 74 -4.25 -5.21 -10.51
N GLU A 75 -3.56 -6.35 -10.54
CA GLU A 75 -3.80 -7.44 -11.51
C GLU A 75 -5.10 -8.20 -11.22
N GLN A 76 -5.49 -8.36 -9.94
CA GLN A 76 -6.65 -9.16 -9.52
C GLN A 76 -7.98 -8.40 -9.50
N THR A 77 -7.97 -7.13 -9.13
CA THR A 77 -9.21 -6.37 -8.80
C THR A 77 -9.68 -5.43 -9.90
N ASP A 78 -8.87 -5.23 -10.96
CA ASP A 78 -9.13 -4.25 -12.03
C ASP A 78 -9.44 -2.82 -11.53
N ILE A 79 -9.15 -2.50 -10.26
CA ILE A 79 -9.42 -1.20 -9.62
C ILE A 79 -8.79 -0.03 -10.38
N GLY A 80 -7.64 -0.27 -11.02
CA GLY A 80 -7.00 0.73 -11.88
C GLY A 80 -7.88 1.14 -13.07
N LYS A 81 -8.62 0.20 -13.67
CA LYS A 81 -9.56 0.48 -14.77
C LYS A 81 -10.77 1.25 -14.26
N ALA A 82 -11.33 0.89 -13.11
CA ALA A 82 -12.42 1.62 -12.47
C ALA A 82 -12.03 3.07 -12.20
N LEU A 83 -10.83 3.29 -11.64
CA LEU A 83 -10.31 4.63 -11.38
C LEU A 83 -10.06 5.45 -12.66
N VAL A 84 -9.63 4.81 -13.76
CA VAL A 84 -9.53 5.46 -15.08
C VAL A 84 -10.92 5.85 -15.61
N ARG A 85 -11.93 4.97 -15.48
CA ARG A 85 -13.31 5.32 -15.88
C ARG A 85 -13.81 6.51 -15.08
N LEU A 86 -13.61 6.50 -13.76
CA LEU A 86 -13.95 7.60 -12.87
C LEU A 86 -13.29 8.91 -13.32
N TYR A 87 -11.97 8.90 -13.51
CA TYR A 87 -11.20 10.05 -13.96
C TYR A 87 -11.73 10.64 -15.28
N ARG A 88 -12.25 9.81 -16.18
CA ARG A 88 -12.77 10.25 -17.49
C ARG A 88 -14.20 10.78 -17.44
N ARG A 89 -15.02 10.34 -16.47
CA ARG A 89 -16.45 10.68 -16.38
C ARG A 89 -16.78 11.76 -15.34
N THR A 90 -15.91 11.95 -14.34
CA THR A 90 -16.11 12.90 -13.25
C THR A 90 -16.09 14.34 -13.78
N ASP A 91 -17.04 15.15 -13.36
CA ASP A 91 -17.12 16.59 -13.67
C ASP A 91 -16.37 17.43 -12.62
N SER A 92 -16.20 16.89 -11.42
CA SER A 92 -15.47 17.53 -10.33
C SER A 92 -13.96 17.54 -10.56
N ASP A 93 -13.38 18.74 -10.67
CA ASP A 93 -11.93 18.91 -10.84
C ASP A 93 -11.13 18.36 -9.65
N THR A 94 -11.68 18.45 -8.44
CA THR A 94 -11.03 17.95 -7.22
C THR A 94 -10.96 16.42 -7.23
N THR A 95 -12.08 15.76 -7.54
CA THR A 95 -12.18 14.30 -7.71
C THR A 95 -11.26 13.82 -8.84
N ARG A 96 -11.23 14.56 -9.96
CA ARG A 96 -10.37 14.25 -11.10
C ARG A 96 -8.88 14.30 -10.73
N GLU A 97 -8.45 15.32 -10.01
CA GLU A 97 -7.06 15.45 -9.58
C GLU A 97 -6.67 14.38 -8.53
N GLN A 98 -7.56 14.06 -7.59
CA GLN A 98 -7.36 12.94 -6.65
C GLN A 98 -7.17 11.61 -7.39
N ALA A 99 -8.08 11.28 -8.32
CA ALA A 99 -7.98 10.07 -9.12
C ALA A 99 -6.67 10.04 -9.94
N ARG A 100 -6.26 11.18 -10.51
CA ARG A 100 -4.99 11.29 -11.26
C ARG A 100 -3.77 11.02 -10.39
N GLN A 101 -3.74 11.54 -9.16
CA GLN A 101 -2.64 11.33 -8.22
C GLN A 101 -2.52 9.85 -7.83
N MET A 102 -3.66 9.20 -7.56
CA MET A 102 -3.71 7.77 -7.26
C MET A 102 -3.25 6.93 -8.46
N LEU A 103 -3.72 7.24 -9.68
CA LEU A 103 -3.25 6.56 -10.90
C LEU A 103 -1.73 6.68 -11.09
N ARG A 104 -1.14 7.84 -10.80
CA ARG A 104 0.32 8.04 -10.83
C ARG A 104 1.04 7.21 -9.77
N LYS A 105 0.50 7.18 -8.54
CA LYS A 105 1.02 6.36 -7.43
C LYS A 105 1.02 4.88 -7.82
N TRP A 106 -0.10 4.37 -8.32
CA TRP A 106 -0.25 2.96 -8.68
C TRP A 106 0.55 2.56 -9.93
N LYS A 107 0.71 3.46 -10.91
CA LYS A 107 1.63 3.21 -12.03
C LYS A 107 3.05 2.98 -11.55
N ARG A 108 3.53 3.77 -10.59
CA ARG A 108 4.86 3.55 -9.96
C ARG A 108 4.89 2.21 -9.23
N THR A 109 3.87 1.92 -8.42
CA THR A 109 3.78 0.63 -7.71
C THR A 109 3.83 -0.57 -8.66
N ALA A 110 3.12 -0.51 -9.78
CA ALA A 110 3.11 -1.58 -10.77
C ALA A 110 4.49 -1.77 -11.41
N VAL A 111 5.15 -0.69 -11.82
CA VAL A 111 6.50 -0.73 -12.40
C VAL A 111 7.51 -1.31 -11.40
N ASP A 112 7.48 -0.86 -10.15
CA ASP A 112 8.39 -1.36 -9.11
C ASP A 112 8.10 -2.82 -8.75
N GLY A 113 6.82 -3.20 -8.69
CA GLY A 113 6.40 -4.59 -8.50
C GLY A 113 6.94 -5.50 -9.60
N LEU A 114 6.84 -5.07 -10.86
CA LEU A 114 7.30 -5.83 -12.01
C LEU A 114 8.84 -5.96 -12.01
N ARG A 115 9.56 -4.88 -11.69
CA ARG A 115 11.03 -4.92 -11.52
C ARG A 115 11.46 -5.92 -10.45
N ARG A 116 10.77 -5.94 -9.30
CA ARG A 116 11.06 -6.92 -8.23
C ARG A 116 10.76 -8.35 -8.68
N ARG A 117 9.64 -8.56 -9.40
CA ARG A 117 9.26 -9.87 -9.96
C ARG A 117 10.34 -10.36 -10.93
N ASN A 118 10.76 -9.53 -11.88
CA ASN A 118 11.82 -9.86 -12.85
C ASN A 118 13.15 -10.16 -12.15
N LYS A 119 13.56 -9.36 -11.18
CA LYS A 119 14.78 -9.62 -10.40
C LYS A 119 14.72 -10.97 -9.66
N ARG A 120 13.56 -11.35 -9.10
CA ARG A 120 13.39 -12.68 -8.49
C ARG A 120 13.53 -13.80 -9.52
N VAL A 121 12.97 -13.62 -10.72
CA VAL A 121 13.13 -14.60 -11.81
C VAL A 121 14.60 -14.70 -12.24
N GLU A 122 15.33 -13.58 -12.34
CA GLU A 122 16.75 -13.60 -12.65
C GLU A 122 17.60 -14.29 -11.57
N THR A 123 17.31 -14.03 -10.29
CA THR A 123 18.05 -14.60 -9.17
C THR A 123 17.73 -16.08 -8.93
N PHE A 124 16.45 -16.46 -8.96
CA PHE A 124 16.01 -17.82 -8.58
C PHE A 124 15.64 -18.70 -9.78
N GLY A 125 15.21 -18.11 -10.90
CA GLY A 125 14.86 -18.84 -12.13
C GLY A 125 16.07 -19.36 -12.89
N ARG A 126 17.27 -18.79 -12.69
CA ARG A 126 18.53 -19.34 -13.21
C ARG A 126 18.92 -20.69 -12.58
N ASN A 127 18.42 -20.99 -11.38
CA ASN A 127 18.76 -22.24 -10.67
C ASN A 127 17.87 -23.44 -11.09
N MET A 128 16.87 -23.24 -11.94
CA MET A 128 15.93 -24.29 -12.39
C MET A 128 16.23 -24.80 -13.81
N ALA A 129 17.34 -24.36 -14.43
CA ALA A 129 17.75 -24.73 -15.78
C ALA A 129 18.89 -25.77 -15.82
N HIS A 130 19.14 -26.48 -14.71
CA HIS A 130 20.15 -27.53 -14.59
C HIS A 130 19.52 -28.89 -14.32
#